data_AF-A0A6M4A0T5-F1
#
_entry.id   AF-A0A6M4A0T5-F1
#
_cell.length_a   1.000
_cell.length_b   1.000
_cell.length_c   1.000
_cell.angle_alpha   90.00
_cell.angle_beta   90.00
_cell.angle_gamma   90.00
#
_symmetry.space_group_name_H-M   'P 1'
#
loop_
_entity.id
_entity.type
_entity.pdbx_description
1 polymer ?
#
loop_
_entity_poly.entity_id
_entity_poly.type
_entity_poly.pdbx_seq_one_letter_code
_entity_poly.pdbx_strand_id
1 'polypeptide(L)'
;MVAKGADAVAAKIRELAAEHNIPLLEAPPLARALYTHTELGDEIPETLYAALQRCLLMYFSCVVFGRMVVYAPVEPSELYVPAELDPNNRAGVVS
;
A
#
# COMPACT_ATOMS: atom_id res chain seq x y z
N MET A 1 10.75 -3.58 6.78
CA MET A 1 9.31 -3.90 6.68
C MET A 1 8.96 -4.84 7.83
N VAL A 2 7.86 -4.58 8.54
CA VAL A 2 7.53 -5.32 9.78
C VAL A 2 6.61 -6.53 9.55
N ALA A 3 5.77 -6.49 8.52
CA ALA A 3 4.89 -7.58 8.14
C ALA A 3 4.61 -7.52 6.64
N LYS A 4 4.56 -8.68 5.97
CA LYS A 4 4.07 -8.86 4.60
C LYS A 4 3.47 -10.25 4.47
N GLY A 5 2.48 -10.45 3.60
CA GLY A 5 1.85 -11.75 3.40
C GLY A 5 0.94 -11.78 2.19
N ALA A 6 0.65 -12.99 1.71
CA ALA A 6 -0.34 -13.27 0.67
C ALA A 6 -1.42 -14.23 1.20
N ASP A 7 -2.57 -14.28 0.54
CA ASP A 7 -3.68 -15.20 0.82
C ASP A 7 -4.03 -15.30 2.31
N ALA A 8 -3.90 -16.50 2.90
CA ALA A 8 -4.23 -16.77 4.29
C ALA A 8 -3.39 -15.94 5.27
N VAL A 9 -2.11 -15.68 4.97
CA VAL A 9 -1.24 -14.84 5.80
C VAL A 9 -1.73 -13.40 5.76
N ALA A 10 -2.08 -12.89 4.57
CA ALA A 10 -2.63 -11.54 4.43
C ALA A 10 -3.97 -11.40 5.16
N ALA A 11 -4.82 -12.43 5.13
CA ALA A 11 -6.07 -12.47 5.89
C ALA A 11 -5.81 -12.38 7.40
N LYS A 12 -4.85 -13.15 7.92
CA LYS A 12 -4.50 -13.11 9.34
C LYS A 12 -3.91 -11.76 9.77
N ILE A 13 -3.10 -11.12 8.93
CA ILE A 13 -2.57 -9.77 9.19
C ILE A 13 -3.72 -8.76 9.31
N ARG A 14 -4.73 -8.82 8.44
CA ARG A 14 -5.90 -7.92 8.51
C ARG A 14 -6.76 -8.17 9.74
N GLU A 15 -6.93 -9.43 10.14
CA GLU A 15 -7.64 -9.81 11.37
C GLU A 15 -6.94 -9.22 12.60
N LEU A 16 -5.63 -9.44 12.74
CA LEU A 16 -4.84 -8.87 13.84
C LEU A 16 -4.83 -7.33 13.81
N ALA A 17 -4.76 -6.72 12.64
CA ALA A 17 -4.86 -5.27 12.50
C ALA A 17 -6.19 -4.75 13.06
N ALA A 18 -7.31 -5.42 12.76
CA ALA A 18 -8.62 -5.06 13.30
C ALA A 18 -8.69 -5.23 14.83
N GLU A 19 -8.18 -6.33 15.38
CA GLU A 19 -8.11 -6.58 16.83
C GLU A 19 -7.35 -5.48 17.57
N HIS A 20 -6.29 -4.95 16.96
CA HIS A 20 -5.44 -3.90 17.53
C HIS A 20 -5.85 -2.47 17.12
N ASN A 21 -7.00 -2.29 16.46
CA ASN A 21 -7.47 -1.00 15.94
C ASN A 21 -6.45 -0.31 14.99
N ILE A 22 -5.67 -1.10 14.24
CA ILE A 22 -4.79 -0.61 13.19
C ILE A 22 -5.63 -0.38 11.93
N PRO A 23 -5.68 0.85 11.41
CA PRO A 23 -6.47 1.18 10.23
C PRO A 23 -5.92 0.49 8.98
N LEU A 24 -6.83 0.06 8.11
CA LEU A 24 -6.50 -0.53 6.82
C LEU A 24 -6.56 0.54 5.72
N LEU A 25 -5.53 0.54 4.88
CA LEU A 25 -5.44 1.40 3.70
C LEU A 25 -5.25 0.52 2.46
N GLU A 26 -6.15 0.63 1.50
CA GLU A 26 -6.05 -0.10 0.24
C GLU A 26 -5.27 0.69 -0.80
N ALA A 27 -4.12 0.14 -1.21
CA ALA A 27 -3.29 0.66 -2.29
C ALA A 27 -2.73 -0.50 -3.12
N PRO A 28 -3.55 -1.16 -3.97
CA PRO A 28 -3.17 -2.43 -4.59
C PRO A 28 -1.84 -2.42 -5.39
N PRO A 29 -1.52 -1.38 -6.21
CA PRO A 29 -0.24 -1.32 -6.93
C PRO A 29 0.97 -1.27 -6.00
N LEU A 30 0.93 -0.41 -4.98
CA LEU A 30 2.01 -0.27 -4.01
C LEU A 30 2.13 -1.50 -3.10
N ALA A 31 1.01 -2.11 -2.70
CA ALA A 31 1.03 -3.33 -1.90
C ALA A 31 1.75 -4.46 -2.63
N ARG A 32 1.51 -4.63 -3.94
CA ARG A 32 2.22 -5.62 -4.77
C ARG A 32 3.70 -5.27 -4.94
N ALA A 33 4.00 -4.01 -5.21
CA ALA A 33 5.38 -3.54 -5.36
C ALA A 33 6.20 -3.78 -4.07
N LEU A 34 5.66 -3.40 -2.91
CA LEU A 34 6.29 -3.64 -1.60
C LEU A 34 6.43 -5.13 -1.30
N TYR A 35 5.42 -5.93 -1.62
CA TYR A 35 5.50 -7.38 -1.40
C TYR A 35 6.61 -8.03 -2.25
N THR A 36 6.80 -7.54 -3.47
CA THR A 36 7.75 -8.10 -4.45
C THR A 36 9.18 -7.61 -4.23
N HIS A 37 9.35 -6.34 -3.85
CA HIS A 37 10.65 -5.67 -3.86
C HIS A 37 11.21 -5.36 -2.47
N THR A 38 10.52 -5.74 -1.40
CA THR A 38 10.99 -5.52 -0.02
C THR A 38 10.84 -6.81 0.79
N GLU A 39 11.89 -7.21 1.51
CA GLU A 39 11.84 -8.36 2.42
C GLU A 39 11.48 -7.96 3.85
N LEU A 40 11.12 -8.96 4.66
CA LEU A 40 10.91 -8.75 6.10
C LEU A 40 12.21 -8.31 6.77
N GLY A 41 12.14 -7.29 7.61
CA GLY A 41 13.31 -6.68 8.25
C GLY A 41 13.99 -5.59 7.42
N ASP A 42 13.89 -5.64 6.09
CA ASP A 42 14.62 -4.73 5.20
C ASP A 42 13.97 -3.36 5.05
N GLU A 43 14.78 -2.34 4.74
CA GLU A 43 14.28 -1.02 4.39
C GLU A 43 13.53 -1.03 3.05
N ILE A 44 12.58 -0.11 2.90
CA ILE A 44 11.82 0.03 1.66
C ILE A 44 12.76 0.61 0.58
N PRO A 45 12.74 0.14 -0.67
CA PRO A 45 13.51 0.74 -1.75
C PRO A 45 13.16 2.22 -1.96
N GLU A 46 14.17 3.06 -2.20
CA GLU A 46 13.98 4.50 -2.43
C GLU A 46 13.02 4.80 -3.60
N THR A 47 13.01 3.92 -4.60
CA THR A 47 12.10 4.02 -5.76
C THR A 47 10.62 3.96 -5.39
N LEU A 48 10.28 3.44 -4.21
CA LEU A 48 8.91 3.36 -3.69
C LEU A 48 8.60 4.44 -2.64
N TYR A 49 9.56 5.28 -2.27
CA TYR A 49 9.37 6.31 -1.23
C TYR A 49 8.29 7.32 -1.59
N ALA A 50 8.24 7.80 -2.83
CA ALA A 50 7.23 8.75 -3.26
C ALA A 50 5.80 8.19 -3.12
N ALA A 51 5.59 6.93 -3.53
CA ALA A 51 4.32 6.23 -3.37
C ALA A 51 3.98 6.02 -1.89
N LEU A 52 4.95 5.58 -1.08
CA LEU A 52 4.76 5.40 0.36
C LEU A 52 4.39 6.71 1.07
N GLN A 53 5.08 7.81 0.76
CA GLN A 53 4.83 9.13 1.30
C GLN A 53 3.39 9.59 1.01
N ARG A 54 2.90 9.34 -0.21
CA ARG A 54 1.51 9.62 -0.59
C ARG A 54 0.51 8.82 0.25
N CYS A 55 0.77 7.54 0.48
CA CYS A 55 -0.05 6.72 1.37
C CYS A 55 -0.06 7.26 2.81
N LEU A 56 1.10 7.66 3.33
CA LEU A 56 1.21 8.26 4.67
C LEU A 56 0.47 9.59 4.76
N LEU A 57 0.57 10.44 3.74
CA LEU A 57 -0.12 11.73 3.68
C LEU A 57 -1.64 11.55 3.63
N MET A 58 -2.12 10.60 2.83
CA MET A 58 -3.53 10.24 2.79
C MET A 58 -4.02 9.74 4.15
N TYR A 59 -3.28 8.82 4.78
CA TYR A 59 -3.60 8.32 6.10
C TYR A 59 -3.72 9.47 7.11
N PHE A 60 -2.72 10.35 7.17
CA PHE A 60 -2.72 11.51 8.06
C PHE A 60 -3.92 12.44 7.81
N SER A 61 -4.24 12.68 6.53
CA SER A 61 -5.41 13.48 6.15
C SER A 61 -6.70 12.87 6.70
N CYS A 62 -6.93 11.56 6.52
CA CYS A 62 -8.12 10.89 7.05
C CYS A 62 -8.22 10.95 8.58
N VAL A 63 -7.09 10.81 9.28
CA VAL A 63 -7.03 10.87 10.75
C VAL A 63 -7.36 12.27 11.25
N VAL A 64 -6.79 13.32 10.65
CA VAL A 64 -6.98 14.71 11.09
C VAL A 64 -8.42 15.19 10.84
N PHE A 65 -9.07 14.75 9.77
CA PHE A 65 -10.45 15.12 9.45
C PHE A 65 -11.53 14.27 10.13
N GLY A 66 -11.16 13.45 11.12
CA GLY A 66 -12.11 12.73 11.99
C GLY A 66 -12.97 11.68 11.29
N ARG A 67 -12.60 11.26 10.08
CA ARG A 67 -13.31 10.21 9.33
C ARG A 67 -12.59 8.88 9.51
N MET A 68 -13.06 8.09 10.50
CA MET A 68 -12.67 6.68 10.64
C MET A 68 -13.43 5.80 9.63
N VAL A 69 -13.38 6.17 8.36
CA VAL A 69 -13.78 5.35 7.21
C VAL A 69 -12.85 5.77 6.08
N VAL A 70 -11.76 5.02 5.88
CA VAL A 70 -10.82 5.25 4.77
C VAL A 70 -11.40 4.64 3.49
N TYR A 71 -12.56 5.14 3.08
CA TYR A 71 -13.08 4.99 1.73
C TYR A 71 -13.28 6.40 1.19
N ALA A 72 -12.17 7.07 0.87
CA ALA A 72 -12.15 8.15 -0.09
C ALA A 72 -11.34 7.61 -1.28
N PRO A 73 -11.95 7.46 -2.46
CA PRO A 73 -11.26 6.90 -3.61
C PRO A 73 -10.22 7.92 -4.07
N VAL A 74 -8.98 7.75 -3.66
CA VAL A 74 -7.87 8.22 -4.48
C VAL A 74 -7.96 7.40 -5.76
N GLU A 75 -8.14 8.07 -6.89
CA GLU A 75 -8.07 7.37 -8.16
C GLU A 75 -6.75 6.59 -8.21
N PRO A 76 -6.76 5.28 -8.52
CA PRO A 76 -5.56 4.45 -8.55
C PRO A 76 -4.41 5.01 -9.41
N SER A 77 -4.71 5.97 -10.30
CA SER A 77 -3.79 6.73 -11.14
C SER A 77 -2.88 7.71 -10.41
N GLU A 78 -3.19 8.07 -9.15
CA GLU A 78 -2.42 9.05 -8.41
C GLU A 78 -1.21 8.45 -7.69
N LEU A 79 -1.28 7.19 -7.26
CA LEU A 79 -0.15 6.57 -6.58
C LEU A 79 0.95 6.27 -7.60
N TYR A 80 1.91 7.19 -7.73
CA TYR A 80 3.06 7.05 -8.62
C TYR A 80 3.95 5.91 -8.13
N VAL A 81 3.59 4.69 -8.51
CA VAL A 81 4.46 3.52 -8.50
C VAL A 81 5.02 3.43 -9.91
N PRO A 82 6.35 3.51 -10.10
CA PRO A 82 6.95 3.29 -11.41
C PRO A 82 6.41 2.02 -12.05
N ALA A 83 6.05 2.10 -13.32
CA ALA A 83 5.31 1.06 -14.02
C ALA A 83 6.01 -0.31 -13.97
N GLU A 84 7.34 -0.28 -13.86
CA GLU A 84 8.25 -1.41 -13.85
C GLU A 84 8.27 -2.15 -12.50
N LEU A 85 7.78 -1.50 -11.43
CA LEU A 85 7.81 -2.03 -10.06
C LEU A 85 6.46 -2.61 -9.60
N ASP A 86 5.39 -2.43 -10.37
CA ASP A 86 4.14 -3.14 -10.15
C ASP A 86 4.07 -4.38 -11.06
N PRO A 87 4.21 -5.60 -10.51
CA PRO A 87 4.23 -6.84 -11.30
C PRO A 87 2.94 -7.10 -12.08
N ASN A 88 1.83 -6.40 -11.77
CA ASN A 88 0.56 -6.52 -12.50
C ASN A 88 0.22 -5.31 -13.37
N ASN A 89 1.16 -4.37 -13.55
CA ASN A 89 0.86 -3.18 -14.34
C ASN A 89 0.75 -3.50 -15.84
N ARG A 90 -0.45 -3.34 -16.39
CA ARG A 90 -0.74 -3.51 -17.82
C ARG A 90 -0.46 -2.25 -18.65
N ALA A 91 -0.11 -1.12 -18.02
CA ALA A 91 0.14 0.14 -18.73
C ALA A 91 1.45 0.15 -19.55
N GLY A 92 2.29 -0.87 -19.45
CA GLY A 92 3.46 -1.07 -20.32
C GLY A 92 3.17 -1.73 -21.67
N VAL A 93 1.91 -2.06 -21.97
CA VAL A 93 1.48 -2.63 -23.27
C VAL A 93 0.42 -1.73 -23.90
N VAL A 94 0.83 -0.54 -24.31
CA VAL A 94 0.15 0.21 -25.37
C VAL A 94 1.06 0.19 -26.59
N SER A 95 0.44 -0.15 -27.72
CA SER A 95 1.05 -0.41 -29.04
C SER A 95 1.73 0.80 -29.64
#